data_AF-A0AAX0K8G0-F1
#
_entry.id   AF-A0AAX0K8G0-F1
#
_cell.length_a   1.000
_cell.length_b   1.000
_cell.length_c   1.000
_cell.angle_alpha   90.00
_cell.angle_beta   90.00
_cell.angle_gamma   90.00
#
_symmetry.space_group_name_H-M   'P 1'
#
loop_
_entity.id
_entity.type
_entity.pdbx_description
1 polymer ?
#
loop_
_entity_poly.entity_id
_entity_poly.type
_entity_poly.pdbx_seq_one_letter_code
_entity_poly.pdbx_strand_id
1 'polypeptide(L)'
;MKIGLELENCYGINKLVGELDLTRFDGIDGVCSLYAPNGILKTSLAKTLKDIEEGNLSKDNVFPDRETKRIVTLDGQPVAADQIMVINSYDESYSSKQVSTLLVNEALKRDYDEALKEVDDKRNR
;
A
#
# COMPACT_ATOMS: atom_id res chain seq x y z
N MET A 1 -9.22 0.45 -13.32
CA MET A 1 -8.65 -0.17 -12.12
C MET A 1 -9.51 0.25 -10.95
N LYS A 2 -10.14 -0.70 -10.28
CA LYS A 2 -11.07 -0.46 -9.17
C LYS A 2 -10.55 -1.13 -7.91
N ILE A 3 -10.44 -0.38 -6.83
CA ILE A 3 -10.05 -0.90 -5.53
C ILE A 3 -11.29 -1.02 -4.66
N GLY A 4 -11.72 -2.25 -4.39
CA GLY A 4 -12.83 -2.51 -3.46
C GLY A 4 -12.31 -2.60 -2.03
N LEU A 5 -13.01 -1.95 -1.10
CA LEU A 5 -12.69 -1.91 0.32
C LEU A 5 -13.89 -2.39 1.13
N GLU A 6 -13.71 -3.44 1.93
CA GLU A 6 -14.60 -3.80 3.04
C GLU A 6 -13.77 -4.00 4.30
N LEU A 7 -13.71 -2.97 5.13
CA LEU A 7 -12.92 -2.94 6.35
C LEU A 7 -13.84 -2.79 7.56
N GLU A 8 -13.61 -3.59 8.60
CA GLU A 8 -14.32 -3.52 9.88
C GLU A 8 -13.34 -3.80 11.03
N ASN A 9 -13.34 -2.93 12.05
CA ASN A 9 -12.41 -2.97 13.19
C ASN A 9 -10.92 -3.04 12.79
N CYS A 10 -10.51 -2.30 11.74
CA CYS A 10 -9.11 -2.19 11.30
C CYS A 10 -8.49 -0.90 11.85
N TYR A 11 -7.67 -0.98 12.91
CA TYR A 11 -7.00 0.17 13.53
C TYR A 11 -7.93 1.36 13.84
N GLY A 12 -9.16 1.10 14.28
CA GLY A 12 -10.16 2.12 14.60
C GLY A 12 -11.11 2.49 13.45
N ILE A 13 -10.96 1.88 12.26
CA ILE A 13 -12.01 1.94 11.23
C ILE A 13 -13.16 1.06 11.70
N ASN A 14 -14.24 1.68 12.19
CA ASN A 14 -15.43 0.95 12.62
C ASN A 14 -16.01 0.13 11.47
N LYS A 15 -16.34 0.78 10.35
CA LYS A 15 -16.81 0.13 9.11
C LYS A 15 -16.56 1.03 7.92
N LEU A 16 -15.96 0.49 6.86
CA LEU A 16 -15.78 1.14 5.57
C LEU A 16 -16.12 0.15 4.47
N VAL A 17 -17.14 0.46 3.68
CA VAL A 17 -17.51 -0.30 2.48
C VAL A 17 -17.58 0.67 1.31
N GLY A 18 -16.77 0.45 0.29
CA GLY A 18 -16.73 1.33 -0.88
C GLY A 18 -15.77 0.84 -1.96
N GLU A 19 -15.82 1.49 -3.11
CA GLU A 19 -14.94 1.24 -4.24
C GLU A 19 -14.25 2.55 -4.63
N LEU A 20 -12.94 2.50 -4.84
CA LEU A 20 -12.14 3.60 -5.39
C LEU A 20 -11.86 3.29 -6.85
N ASP A 21 -12.38 4.10 -7.76
CA ASP A 21 -12.11 3.96 -9.19
C ASP A 21 -10.87 4.79 -9.58
N LEU A 22 -9.81 4.09 -9.96
CA LEU A 22 -8.54 4.62 -10.44
C LEU A 22 -8.38 4.42 -11.96
N THR A 23 -9.49 4.25 -12.69
CA THR A 23 -9.46 4.09 -14.14
C THR A 23 -8.89 5.36 -14.79
N ARG A 24 -7.88 5.16 -15.65
CA ARG A 24 -7.24 6.24 -16.40
C ARG A 24 -8.08 6.60 -17.61
N PHE A 25 -8.28 7.89 -17.82
CA PHE A 25 -8.88 8.45 -19.03
C PHE A 25 -8.30 9.85 -19.28
N ASP A 26 -8.64 10.47 -20.41
CA ASP A 26 -8.09 11.78 -20.79
C ASP A 26 -8.26 12.82 -19.67
N GLY A 27 -7.13 13.22 -19.06
CA GLY A 27 -7.07 14.18 -17.95
C GLY A 27 -7.11 13.58 -16.54
N ILE A 28 -7.23 12.26 -16.37
CA ILE A 28 -7.18 11.57 -15.08
C ILE A 28 -6.15 10.43 -15.09
N ASP A 29 -5.08 10.62 -14.31
CA ASP A 29 -3.94 9.68 -14.24
C ASP A 29 -4.18 8.46 -13.34
N GLY A 30 -5.39 8.29 -12.83
CA GLY A 30 -5.74 7.22 -11.88
C GLY A 30 -5.25 7.51 -10.46
N VAL A 31 -5.29 8.78 -10.05
CA VAL A 31 -4.91 9.25 -8.70
C VAL A 31 -6.17 9.54 -7.90
N CYS A 32 -6.23 9.07 -6.66
CA CYS A 32 -7.32 9.36 -5.72
C CYS A 32 -6.77 10.06 -4.47
N SER A 33 -7.44 11.13 -4.03
CA SER A 33 -7.13 11.82 -2.78
C SER A 33 -8.25 11.60 -1.78
N LEU A 34 -7.90 11.09 -0.59
CA LEU A 34 -8.84 10.81 0.49
C LEU A 34 -8.75 11.88 1.57
N TYR A 35 -9.88 12.54 1.83
CA TYR A 35 -10.01 13.53 2.90
C TYR A 35 -10.90 12.99 4.02
N ALA A 36 -10.38 12.98 5.25
CA ALA A 36 -11.13 12.59 6.44
C ALA A 36 -10.64 13.36 7.67
N PRO A 37 -11.45 13.51 8.73
CA PRO A 37 -11.01 14.06 10.00
C PRO A 37 -9.89 13.25 10.66
N ASN A 38 -9.20 13.86 11.62
CA ASN A 38 -8.15 13.19 12.39
C ASN A 38 -8.74 12.07 13.26
N GLY A 39 -8.03 10.95 13.37
CA GLY A 39 -8.42 9.82 14.20
C GLY A 39 -9.48 8.89 13.60
N ILE A 40 -9.90 9.08 12.34
CA ILE A 40 -11.00 8.31 11.75
C ILE A 40 -10.50 7.28 10.72
N LEU A 41 -9.75 7.72 9.70
CA LEU A 41 -9.49 6.89 8.52
C LEU A 41 -8.04 6.90 8.04
N LYS A 42 -7.46 8.09 7.78
CA LYS A 42 -6.23 8.25 6.98
C LYS A 42 -5.09 7.31 7.42
N THR A 43 -4.64 7.45 8.66
CA THR A 43 -3.54 6.65 9.21
C THR A 43 -3.93 5.19 9.41
N SER A 44 -5.19 4.92 9.78
CA SER A 44 -5.69 3.55 9.99
C SER A 44 -5.77 2.77 8.67
N LEU A 45 -6.19 3.42 7.59
CA LEU A 45 -6.22 2.85 6.24
C LEU A 45 -4.80 2.57 5.75
N ALA A 46 -3.87 3.52 5.91
CA ALA A 46 -2.46 3.32 5.56
C ALA A 46 -1.86 2.11 6.29
N LYS A 47 -2.10 1.97 7.60
CA LYS A 47 -1.67 0.79 8.38
C LYS A 47 -2.33 -0.50 7.91
N THR A 48 -3.63 -0.46 7.60
CA THR A 48 -4.36 -1.63 7.10
C THR A 48 -3.79 -2.14 5.78
N LEU A 49 -3.43 -1.23 4.87
CA LEU A 49 -2.77 -1.56 3.60
C LEU A 49 -1.32 -2.00 3.80
N LYS A 50 -0.60 -1.41 4.76
CA LYS A 50 0.77 -1.80 5.11
C LYS A 50 0.83 -3.23 5.61
N ASP A 51 -0.15 -3.65 6.41
CA ASP A 51 -0.23 -5.04 6.83
C ASP A 51 -0.45 -6.00 5.65
N ILE A 52 -1.08 -5.58 4.55
CA ILE A 52 -1.20 -6.42 3.36
C ILE A 52 0.16 -6.56 2.66
N GLU A 53 0.85 -5.43 2.47
CA GLU A 53 2.21 -5.39 1.90
C GLU A 53 3.19 -6.28 2.69
N GLU A 54 3.10 -6.30 4.02
CA GLU A 54 3.98 -7.07 4.89
C GLU A 54 3.49 -8.50 5.18
N GLY A 55 2.28 -8.86 4.77
CA GLY A 55 1.66 -10.16 5.10
C GLY A 55 1.19 -10.30 6.55
N ASN A 56 1.02 -9.18 7.27
CA ASN A 56 0.52 -9.12 8.63
C ASN A 56 -1.01 -9.17 8.70
N LEU A 57 -1.54 -9.57 9.85
CA LEU A 57 -2.96 -9.48 10.18
C LEU A 57 -3.28 -8.10 10.76
N SER A 58 -4.31 -7.46 10.22
CA SER A 58 -4.85 -6.22 10.80
C SER A 58 -5.70 -6.51 12.03
N LYS A 59 -5.75 -5.55 12.94
CA LYS A 59 -6.48 -5.66 14.22
C LYS A 59 -6.99 -4.31 14.71
N ASP A 60 -7.90 -4.36 15.66
CA ASP A 60 -8.26 -3.19 16.48
C ASP A 60 -7.25 -3.05 17.63
N ASN A 61 -6.69 -1.84 17.80
CA ASN A 61 -5.73 -1.58 18.88
C ASN A 61 -6.40 -1.24 20.21
N VAL A 62 -7.64 -0.76 20.19
CA VAL A 62 -8.39 -0.36 21.38
C VAL A 62 -9.18 -1.54 21.93
N PHE A 63 -9.76 -2.34 21.05
CA PHE A 63 -10.58 -3.50 21.41
C PHE A 63 -10.09 -4.77 20.69
N PRO A 64 -8.99 -5.38 21.14
CA PRO A 64 -8.34 -6.49 20.44
C PRO A 64 -9.21 -7.75 20.32
N ASP A 65 -10.24 -7.89 21.16
CA ASP A 65 -11.20 -9.00 21.09
C ASP A 65 -12.24 -8.86 19.99
N ARG A 66 -12.33 -7.70 19.31
CA ARG A 66 -13.26 -7.50 18.20
C ARG A 66 -12.77 -8.27 16.97
N GLU A 67 -13.70 -8.92 16.29
CA GLU A 67 -13.41 -9.54 15.01
C GLU A 67 -13.07 -8.47 13.97
N THR A 68 -11.89 -8.58 13.37
CA THR A 68 -11.42 -7.68 12.32
C THR A 68 -11.73 -8.27 10.95
N LYS A 69 -12.43 -7.50 10.12
CA LYS A 69 -12.68 -7.84 8.71
C LYS A 69 -11.80 -6.97 7.83
N ARG A 70 -10.87 -7.58 7.08
CA ARG A 70 -10.06 -6.89 6.07
C ARG A 70 -10.22 -7.56 4.72
N ILE A 71 -11.05 -6.98 3.86
CA ILE A 71 -11.15 -7.37 2.45
C ILE A 71 -10.75 -6.16 1.61
N VAL A 72 -9.69 -6.32 0.84
CA VAL A 72 -9.23 -5.36 -0.16
C VAL A 72 -9.10 -6.09 -1.49
N THR A 73 -9.73 -5.55 -2.53
CA THR A 73 -9.74 -6.17 -3.85
C THR A 73 -9.22 -5.20 -4.90
N LEU A 74 -8.59 -5.74 -5.94
CA LEU A 74 -8.19 -5.06 -7.15
C LEU A 74 -8.95 -5.69 -8.31
N ASP A 75 -9.79 -4.89 -8.97
CA ASP A 75 -10.68 -5.31 -10.07
C ASP A 75 -11.50 -6.59 -9.72
N GLY A 76 -11.97 -6.65 -8.47
CA GLY A 76 -12.80 -7.74 -7.95
C GLY A 76 -12.04 -8.98 -7.46
N GLN A 77 -10.71 -9.02 -7.58
CA GLN A 77 -9.87 -10.10 -7.04
C GLN A 77 -9.17 -9.65 -5.75
N PRO A 78 -8.92 -10.54 -4.78
CA PRO A 78 -8.12 -10.20 -3.60
C PRO A 78 -6.76 -9.64 -4.00
N VAL A 79 -6.39 -8.52 -3.40
CA VAL A 79 -5.11 -7.87 -3.71
C VAL A 79 -3.95 -8.67 -3.12
N ALA A 80 -2.90 -8.87 -3.92
CA ALA A 80 -1.67 -9.53 -3.48
C ALA A 80 -0.70 -8.52 -2.85
N ALA A 81 0.20 -9.01 -1.99
CA ALA A 81 1.16 -8.17 -1.26
C ALA A 81 2.11 -7.40 -2.20
N ASP A 82 2.48 -7.98 -3.33
CA ASP A 82 3.35 -7.37 -4.35
C ASP A 82 2.63 -6.33 -5.23
N GLN A 83 1.31 -6.21 -5.11
CA GLN A 83 0.48 -5.23 -5.81
C GLN A 83 0.22 -3.96 -4.99
N ILE A 84 0.64 -3.92 -3.72
CA ILE A 84 0.47 -2.77 -2.83
C ILE A 84 1.83 -2.32 -2.31
N MET A 85 2.06 -1.02 -2.30
CA MET A 85 3.20 -0.39 -1.65
C MET A 85 2.71 0.81 -0.85
N VAL A 86 2.96 0.83 0.47
CA VAL A 86 2.59 1.95 1.34
C VAL A 86 3.82 2.78 1.69
N ILE A 87 3.79 4.06 1.29
CA ILE A 87 4.86 5.03 1.56
C ILE A 87 4.45 5.88 2.76
N ASN A 88 5.23 5.78 3.84
CA ASN A 88 5.06 6.62 5.03
C ASN A 88 5.89 7.91 4.90
N SER A 89 5.47 8.98 5.58
CA SER A 89 6.14 10.29 5.52
C SER A 89 7.53 10.32 6.16
N TYR A 90 7.81 9.39 7.08
CA TYR A 90 9.11 9.24 7.73
C TYR A 90 9.43 7.75 7.86
N ASP A 91 10.31 7.27 6.99
CA ASP A 91 10.95 5.98 7.09
C ASP A 91 12.41 6.16 6.65
N GLU A 92 13.28 6.47 7.62
CA GLU A 92 14.72 6.73 7.38
C GLU A 92 15.45 5.48 6.81
N SER A 93 14.83 4.31 6.96
CA SER A 93 15.33 3.01 6.53
C SER A 93 14.66 2.47 5.28
N TYR A 94 13.91 3.29 4.53
CA TYR A 94 13.11 2.81 3.40
C TYR A 94 13.97 2.11 2.33
N SER A 95 13.95 0.78 2.38
CA SER A 95 14.65 -0.11 1.46
C SER A 95 13.62 -1.09 0.90
N SER A 96 12.92 -0.67 -0.15
CA SER A 96 12.02 -1.56 -0.90
C SER A 96 12.68 -1.98 -2.21
N LYS A 97 12.38 -3.20 -2.69
CA LYS A 97 12.82 -3.68 -4.01
C LYS A 97 12.28 -2.83 -5.17
N GLN A 98 11.35 -1.91 -4.90
CA GLN A 98 10.68 -1.06 -5.87
C GLN A 98 11.04 0.43 -5.70
N VAL A 99 12.12 0.76 -4.96
CA VAL A 99 12.61 2.15 -4.82
C VAL A 99 12.88 2.79 -6.18
N SER A 100 13.30 2.00 -7.18
CA SER A 100 13.49 2.48 -8.55
C SER A 100 12.19 2.97 -9.23
N THR A 101 11.02 2.56 -8.75
CA THR A 101 9.72 3.08 -9.21
C THR A 101 9.47 4.52 -8.73
N LEU A 102 10.11 4.94 -7.64
CA LEU A 102 10.03 6.30 -7.10
C LEU A 102 11.08 7.24 -7.70
N LEU A 103 12.09 6.70 -8.39
CA LEU A 103 13.10 7.47 -9.10
C LEU A 103 12.49 8.04 -10.38
N VAL A 104 12.15 9.34 -10.32
CA VAL A 104 11.62 10.09 -11.47
C VAL A 104 12.67 10.31 -12.56
N ASN A 105 13.97 10.27 -12.20
CA ASN A 105 15.06 10.41 -13.15
C ASN A 105 15.47 9.04 -13.70
N GLU A 106 15.28 8.84 -15.01
CA GLU A 106 15.57 7.58 -15.69
C GLU A 106 17.05 7.17 -15.63
N ALA A 107 17.98 8.13 -15.68
CA ALA A 107 19.42 7.83 -15.60
C ALA A 107 19.77 7.30 -14.20
N LEU A 108 19.31 7.98 -13.15
CA LEU A 108 19.51 7.53 -11.76
C LEU A 108 18.82 6.19 -11.49
N LYS A 109 17.64 5.97 -12.10
CA LYS A 109 16.93 4.70 -12.00
C LYS A 109 17.76 3.56 -12.60
N ARG A 110 18.30 3.75 -13.80
CA ARG A 110 19.11 2.75 -14.49
C ARG A 110 20.36 2.39 -13.71
N ASP A 111 21.08 3.40 -13.21
CA ASP A 111 22.30 3.19 -12.44
C ASP A 111 22.03 2.43 -11.14
N TYR A 112 20.89 2.70 -10.47
CA TYR A 112 20.47 1.98 -9.28
C TYR A 112 20.12 0.52 -9.57
N ASP A 113 19.32 0.25 -10.60
CA ASP A 113 18.92 -1.10 -10.98
C ASP A 113 20.13 -1.96 -11.39
N GLU A 114 21.11 -1.37 -12.09
CA GLU A 114 22.36 -2.02 -12.49
C GLU A 114 23.24 -2.38 -11.27
N ALA A 115 23.41 -1.44 -10.34
CA ALA A 115 24.15 -1.69 -9.09
C ALA A 115 23.50 -2.78 -8.24
N LEU A 116 22.16 -2.81 -8.15
CA LEU A 116 21.44 -3.86 -7.41
C LEU A 116 21.68 -5.24 -8.01
N LYS A 117 21.65 -5.33 -9.34
CA LYS A 117 21.86 -6.58 -10.08
C LYS A 117 23.27 -7.15 -9.87
N GLU A 118 24.30 -6.30 -9.89
CA GLU A 118 25.67 -6.74 -9.60
C GLU A 118 25.83 -7.30 -8.18
N VAL A 119 25.13 -6.72 -7.20
CA VAL A 119 25.18 -7.17 -5.81
C VAL A 119 24.50 -8.53 -5.64
N ASP A 120 23.33 -8.71 -6.24
CA ASP A 120 22.60 -9.98 -6.20
C ASP A 120 23.36 -11.11 -6.94
N ASP A 121 23.98 -10.81 -8.08
CA ASP A 121 24.79 -11.79 -8.84
C ASP A 121 26.03 -12.26 -8.06
N LYS A 122 26.64 -11.37 -7.26
CA LYS A 122 27.77 -11.72 -6.38
C LYS A 122 27.35 -12.47 -5.12
N ARG A 123 26.11 -12.31 -4.66
CA ARG A 123 25.57 -12.96 -3.46
C ARG A 123 25.06 -14.38 -3.72
N ASN A 124 24.74 -14.69 -4.97
CA ASN A 124 24.31 -16.02 -5.43
C ASN A 124 25.45 -16.88 -6.03
N ARG A 125 26.71 -16.41 -5.92
CA ARG A 125 27.94 -17.19 -6.20
C ARG A 125 28.60 -17.61 -4.90
#